data_AF-A0A5S3YUE2-F1
#
_entry.id   AF-A0A5S3YUE2-F1
#
_cell.length_a   1.000
_cell.length_b   1.000
_cell.length_c   1.000
_cell.angle_alpha   90.00
_cell.angle_beta   90.00
_cell.angle_gamma   90.00
#
_symmetry.space_group_name_H-M   'P 1'
#
loop_
_entity.id
_entity.type
_entity.pdbx_description
1 polymer ?
#
loop_
_entity_poly.entity_id
_entity_poly.type
_entity_poly.pdbx_seq_one_letter_code
_entity_poly.pdbx_strand_id
1 'polypeptide(L)'
;MKIRAFLALVSALLLSACVTKPEPEPFKIEKQKLHTKQADDGTHLFAFIVTVEKQARVKLDTAKKISRSDFKRFVNEEHIEDSSSLKLALEDRAVVLLKGALQEQAYCPNGYSIDEVYWKERQVQLRGKCND
;
A
#
# COMPACT_ATOMS: atom_id res chain seq x y z
N MET A 1 -54.68 -2.27 3.39
CA MET A 1 -53.82 -3.36 2.86
C MET A 1 -52.55 -2.86 2.12
N LYS A 2 -52.04 -1.64 2.40
CA LYS A 2 -50.86 -1.06 1.71
C LYS A 2 -49.61 -0.92 2.60
N ILE A 3 -49.78 -0.89 3.92
CA ILE A 3 -48.69 -0.69 4.90
C ILE A 3 -47.85 -1.96 5.11
N ARG A 4 -48.49 -3.14 5.07
CA ARG A 4 -47.80 -4.44 5.24
C ARG A 4 -46.87 -4.79 4.07
N ALA A 5 -47.24 -4.40 2.84
CA ALA A 5 -46.41 -4.60 1.67
C ALA A 5 -45.18 -3.66 1.66
N PHE A 6 -45.33 -2.45 2.20
CA PHE A 6 -44.23 -1.48 2.28
C PHE A 6 -43.18 -1.90 3.32
N LEU A 7 -43.61 -2.49 4.45
CA LEU A 7 -42.68 -3.00 5.47
C LEU A 7 -41.83 -4.18 4.95
N ALA A 8 -42.42 -5.06 4.15
CA ALA A 8 -41.72 -6.22 3.59
C ALA A 8 -40.64 -5.82 2.56
N LEU A 9 -40.83 -4.71 1.84
CA LEU A 9 -39.89 -4.21 0.83
C LEU A 9 -38.65 -3.57 1.46
N VAL A 10 -38.79 -2.93 2.63
CA VAL A 10 -37.68 -2.29 3.35
C VAL A 10 -36.77 -3.32 4.02
N SER A 11 -37.32 -4.45 4.47
CA SER A 11 -36.54 -5.53 5.10
C SER A 11 -35.58 -6.25 4.15
N ALA A 12 -35.86 -6.26 2.84
CA ALA A 12 -35.02 -6.92 1.84
C ALA A 12 -33.74 -6.13 1.50
N LEU A 13 -33.68 -4.82 1.80
CA LEU A 13 -32.54 -3.96 1.48
C LEU A 13 -31.42 -3.97 2.53
N LEU A 14 -31.63 -4.59 3.70
CA LEU A 14 -30.68 -4.55 4.82
C LEU A 14 -29.72 -5.75 4.92
N LEU A 15 -29.80 -6.72 4.00
CA LEU A 15 -29.05 -7.99 4.11
C LEU A 15 -27.72 -8.03 3.33
N SER A 16 -27.29 -6.95 2.66
CA SER A 16 -26.05 -6.96 1.86
C SER A 16 -24.93 -6.05 2.40
N ALA A 17 -24.92 -5.76 3.70
CA ALA A 17 -23.76 -5.12 4.33
C ALA A 17 -22.77 -6.21 4.79
N CYS A 18 -21.98 -6.74 3.85
CA CYS A 18 -20.79 -7.51 4.22
C CYS A 18 -19.82 -6.55 4.93
N VAL A 19 -19.76 -6.65 6.27
CA VAL A 19 -18.66 -6.10 7.06
C VAL A 19 -17.42 -6.93 6.74
N THR A 20 -16.70 -6.54 5.69
CA THR A 20 -15.34 -7.03 5.46
C THR A 20 -14.47 -6.37 6.52
N LYS A 21 -13.94 -7.16 7.46
CA LYS A 21 -12.94 -6.65 8.40
C LYS A 21 -11.75 -6.13 7.59
N PRO A 22 -11.17 -4.96 7.93
CA PRO A 22 -9.96 -4.50 7.27
C PRO A 22 -8.91 -5.60 7.37
N GLU A 23 -8.44 -6.07 6.21
CA GLU A 23 -7.33 -7.01 6.16
C GLU A 23 -6.12 -6.30 6.79
N PRO A 24 -5.36 -6.96 7.67
CA PRO A 24 -4.18 -6.34 8.28
C PRO A 24 -3.21 -5.88 7.18
N GLU A 25 -2.64 -4.68 7.32
CA GLU A 25 -1.67 -4.17 6.34
C GLU A 25 -0.51 -5.19 6.22
N PRO A 26 -0.21 -5.66 5.00
CA PRO A 26 0.71 -6.79 4.80
C PRO A 26 2.18 -6.44 5.11
N PHE A 27 2.50 -5.15 5.24
CA PHE A 27 3.82 -4.64 5.56
C PHE A 27 3.70 -3.32 6.33
N LYS A 28 4.79 -2.90 6.98
CA LYS A 28 4.89 -1.63 7.68
C LYS A 28 5.90 -0.73 7.00
N ILE A 29 5.56 0.54 6.76
CA ILE A 29 6.50 1.52 6.19
C ILE A 29 7.56 1.88 7.23
N GLU A 30 8.83 1.70 6.89
CA GLU A 30 9.98 2.10 7.70
C GLU A 30 10.32 3.57 7.44
N LYS A 31 10.36 3.97 6.16
CA LYS A 31 10.79 5.30 5.73
C LYS A 31 10.16 5.68 4.40
N GLN A 32 9.90 6.97 4.23
CA GLN A 32 9.54 7.57 2.95
C GLN A 32 10.36 8.84 2.69
N LYS A 33 10.61 9.17 1.42
CA LYS A 33 11.33 10.40 1.04
C LYS A 33 10.94 10.89 -0.35
N LEU A 34 10.60 12.18 -0.44
CA LEU A 34 10.42 12.89 -1.70
C LEU A 34 11.71 13.64 -2.06
N HIS A 35 12.17 13.43 -3.29
CA HIS A 35 13.22 14.20 -3.94
C HIS A 35 12.62 14.95 -5.12
N THR A 36 12.99 16.21 -5.29
CA THR A 36 12.54 17.06 -6.40
C THR A 36 13.75 17.66 -7.10
N LYS A 37 13.60 17.94 -8.40
CA LYS A 37 14.62 18.58 -9.24
C LYS A 37 13.92 19.31 -10.39
N GLN A 38 14.47 20.43 -10.84
CA GLN A 38 14.11 21.01 -12.14
C GLN A 38 15.12 20.52 -13.21
N ALA A 39 14.61 20.03 -14.34
CA ALA A 39 15.42 19.67 -15.49
C ALA A 39 15.87 20.91 -16.27
N ASP A 40 16.83 20.73 -17.19
CA ASP A 40 17.43 21.84 -17.94
C ASP A 40 16.41 22.52 -18.88
N ASP A 41 15.35 21.80 -19.27
CA ASP A 41 14.23 22.29 -20.08
C ASP A 41 13.14 22.99 -19.25
N GLY A 42 13.34 23.12 -17.93
CA GLY A 42 12.38 23.73 -17.00
C GLY A 42 11.38 22.75 -16.37
N THR A 43 11.31 21.49 -16.83
CA THR A 43 10.37 20.49 -16.32
C THR A 43 10.66 20.17 -14.85
N HIS A 44 9.61 20.19 -14.02
CA HIS A 44 9.71 19.79 -12.62
C HIS A 44 9.62 18.26 -12.49
N LEU A 45 10.69 17.64 -11.99
CA LEU A 45 10.83 16.20 -11.80
C LEU A 45 10.76 15.82 -10.32
N PHE A 46 10.25 14.63 -10.04
CA PHE A 46 10.29 14.04 -8.71
C PHE A 46 10.76 12.59 -8.71
N ALA A 47 11.29 12.17 -7.56
CA ALA A 47 11.53 10.78 -7.20
C ALA A 47 11.09 10.54 -5.76
N PHE A 48 10.13 9.64 -5.58
CA PHE A 48 9.57 9.31 -4.27
C PHE A 48 9.88 7.88 -3.91
N ILE A 49 10.54 7.69 -2.78
CA ILE A 49 11.05 6.39 -2.33
C ILE A 49 10.28 5.98 -1.08
N VAL A 50 9.75 4.76 -1.08
CA VAL A 50 9.10 4.13 0.07
C VAL A 50 9.84 2.84 0.41
N THR A 51 10.25 2.72 1.67
CA THR A 51 10.95 1.54 2.21
C THR A 51 10.09 0.91 3.29
N VAL A 52 9.88 -0.41 3.20
CA VAL A 52 9.16 -1.16 4.25
C VAL A 52 10.13 -1.75 5.26
N GLU A 53 9.69 -1.98 6.49
CA GLU A 53 10.46 -2.68 7.52
C GLU A 53 10.82 -4.09 7.07
N LYS A 54 11.92 -4.61 7.59
CA LYS A 54 12.28 -6.00 7.35
C LYS A 54 11.28 -6.84 8.13
N GLN A 55 10.41 -7.56 7.43
CA GLN A 55 9.49 -8.49 8.10
C GLN A 55 10.35 -9.44 8.94
N ALA A 56 10.18 -9.33 10.25
CA ALA A 56 10.83 -10.23 11.17
C ALA A 56 10.13 -11.56 11.01
N ARG A 57 10.82 -12.52 10.37
CA ARG A 57 10.79 -13.96 10.66
C ARG A 57 9.95 -14.16 11.92
N VAL A 58 8.72 -14.67 11.81
CA VAL A 58 7.85 -14.95 12.99
C VAL A 58 8.76 -15.34 14.14
N LYS A 59 8.75 -14.56 15.24
CA LYS A 59 9.64 -14.81 16.37
C LYS A 59 9.33 -16.20 16.90
N LEU A 60 10.04 -17.19 16.37
CA LEU A 60 9.94 -18.55 16.81
C LEU A 60 10.62 -18.55 18.16
N ASP A 61 9.81 -18.66 19.21
CA ASP A 61 10.34 -18.91 20.54
C ASP A 61 10.97 -20.30 20.54
N THR A 62 12.27 -20.34 20.27
CA THR A 62 13.06 -21.57 20.23
C THR A 62 13.15 -22.24 21.61
N ALA A 63 12.81 -21.53 22.69
CA ALA A 63 12.72 -22.11 24.03
C ALA A 63 11.42 -22.89 24.24
N LYS A 64 10.41 -22.70 23.38
CA LYS A 64 9.13 -23.41 23.43
C LYS A 64 9.03 -24.44 22.32
N LYS A 65 8.36 -25.56 22.57
CA LYS A 65 8.15 -26.62 21.58
C LYS A 65 7.27 -26.06 20.44
N ILE A 66 7.87 -25.84 19.27
CA ILE A 66 7.21 -25.28 18.09
C ILE A 66 6.18 -26.28 17.57
N SER A 67 4.96 -25.82 17.32
CA SER A 67 3.93 -26.66 16.68
C SER A 67 4.21 -26.79 15.18
N ARG A 68 3.82 -27.92 14.57
CA ARG A 68 3.97 -28.13 13.11
C ARG A 68 3.27 -27.03 12.29
N SER A 69 2.14 -26.51 12.78
CA SER A 69 1.42 -25.40 12.15
C SER A 69 2.19 -24.08 12.21
N ASP A 70 2.84 -23.78 13.34
CA ASP A 70 3.62 -22.55 13.48
C ASP A 70 4.90 -22.61 12.64
N PHE A 71 5.57 -23.76 12.59
CA PHE A 71 6.70 -23.98 11.70
C PHE A 71 6.30 -23.84 10.23
N LYS A 72 5.16 -24.42 9.81
CA LYS A 72 4.68 -24.29 8.44
C LYS A 72 4.34 -22.85 8.07
N ARG A 73 3.73 -22.09 8.99
CA ARG A 73 3.45 -20.66 8.80
C ARG A 73 4.73 -19.84 8.65
N PHE A 74 5.73 -20.13 9.46
CA PHE A 74 7.05 -19.49 9.38
C PHE A 74 7.76 -19.76 8.05
N VAL A 75 7.75 -21.01 7.58
CA VAL A 75 8.38 -21.39 6.31
C VAL A 75 7.65 -20.78 5.11
N ASN A 76 6.33 -20.61 5.21
CA ASN A 76 5.48 -20.09 4.13
C ASN A 76 5.28 -18.57 4.19
N GLU A 77 6.05 -17.83 4.99
CA GLU A 77 5.94 -16.37 5.07
C GLU A 77 6.46 -15.75 3.77
N GLU A 78 5.57 -15.04 3.05
CA GLU A 78 5.91 -14.36 1.81
C GLU A 78 6.69 -13.08 2.11
N HIS A 79 7.85 -12.95 1.47
CA HIS A 79 8.67 -11.75 1.53
C HIS A 79 8.27 -10.79 0.42
N ILE A 80 8.33 -9.48 0.69
CA ILE A 80 8.00 -8.48 -0.34
C ILE A 80 8.95 -8.55 -1.53
N GLU A 81 10.20 -8.96 -1.31
CA GLU A 81 11.19 -9.14 -2.36
C GLU A 81 10.79 -10.23 -3.38
N ASP A 82 10.05 -11.23 -2.91
CA ASP A 82 9.74 -12.47 -3.65
C ASP A 82 8.27 -12.55 -4.10
N SER A 83 7.39 -11.73 -3.53
CA SER A 83 5.94 -11.79 -3.78
C SER A 83 5.46 -10.63 -4.66
N SER A 84 4.95 -10.96 -5.85
CA SER A 84 4.38 -9.98 -6.78
C SER A 84 3.14 -9.28 -6.21
N SER A 85 2.32 -9.96 -5.41
CA SER A 85 1.13 -9.37 -4.78
C SER A 85 1.52 -8.34 -3.73
N LEU A 86 2.53 -8.64 -2.90
CA LEU A 86 3.06 -7.69 -1.92
C LEU A 86 3.73 -6.49 -2.58
N LYS A 87 4.43 -6.70 -3.70
CA LYS A 87 5.01 -5.60 -4.49
C LYS A 87 3.93 -4.67 -5.02
N LEU A 88 2.91 -5.23 -5.69
CA LEU A 88 1.80 -4.45 -6.21
C LEU A 88 1.08 -3.66 -5.11
N ALA A 89 0.85 -4.29 -3.96
CA ALA A 89 0.23 -3.61 -2.82
C ALA A 89 1.09 -2.43 -2.30
N LEU A 90 2.42 -2.56 -2.30
CA LEU A 90 3.31 -1.46 -1.91
C LEU A 90 3.38 -0.36 -2.97
N GLU A 91 3.31 -0.69 -4.26
CA GLU A 91 3.15 0.29 -5.34
C GLU A 91 1.88 1.14 -5.14
N ASP A 92 0.73 0.49 -4.97
CA ASP A 92 -0.54 1.18 -4.72
C ASP A 92 -0.45 2.08 -3.49
N ARG A 93 0.16 1.58 -2.41
CA ARG A 93 0.38 2.37 -1.20
C ARG A 93 1.31 3.55 -1.44
N ALA A 94 2.39 3.35 -2.20
CA ALA A 94 3.35 4.40 -2.51
C ALA A 94 2.72 5.52 -3.35
N VAL A 95 1.77 5.22 -4.25
CA VAL A 95 1.02 6.23 -5.01
C VAL A 95 0.18 7.12 -4.09
N VAL A 96 -0.48 6.52 -3.10
CA VAL A 96 -1.25 7.28 -2.09
C VAL A 96 -0.33 8.17 -1.25
N LEU A 97 0.81 7.64 -0.79
CA LEU A 97 1.78 8.39 0.01
C LEU A 97 2.44 9.52 -0.79
N LEU A 98 2.74 9.29 -2.08
CA LEU A 98 3.27 10.30 -2.99
C LEU A 98 2.33 11.49 -3.08
N LYS A 99 1.03 11.24 -3.26
CA LYS A 99 0.02 12.30 -3.34
C LYS A 99 0.06 13.20 -2.10
N GLY A 100 0.13 12.61 -0.91
CA GLY A 100 0.26 13.36 0.34
C GLY A 100 1.56 14.18 0.40
N ALA A 101 2.69 13.56 0.08
CA ALA A 101 4.00 14.23 0.11
C ALA A 101 4.10 15.41 -0.86
N LEU A 102 3.53 15.28 -2.06
CA LEU A 102 3.47 16.37 -3.05
C LEU A 102 2.60 17.53 -2.55
N GLN A 103 1.44 17.22 -1.97
CA GLN A 103 0.54 18.23 -1.38
C GLN A 103 1.18 18.96 -0.20
N GLU A 104 1.85 18.25 0.71
CA GLU A 104 2.55 18.83 1.85
C GLU A 104 3.65 19.81 1.44
N GLN A 105 4.35 19.53 0.34
CA GLN A 105 5.39 20.41 -0.20
C GLN A 105 4.87 21.45 -1.20
N ALA A 106 3.55 21.49 -1.44
CA ALA A 106 2.93 22.28 -2.50
C ALA A 106 3.63 22.11 -3.87
N TYR A 107 4.11 20.90 -4.14
CA TYR A 107 4.82 20.54 -5.37
C TYR A 107 3.83 19.92 -6.36
N CYS A 108 3.96 20.25 -7.65
CA CYS A 108 3.03 19.86 -8.72
C CYS A 108 1.56 20.30 -8.49
N PRO A 109 1.27 21.61 -8.36
CA PRO A 109 -0.08 22.11 -8.07
C PRO A 109 -1.10 21.78 -9.17
N ASN A 110 -0.66 21.64 -10.42
CA ASN A 110 -1.50 21.34 -11.58
C ASN A 110 -1.58 19.82 -11.87
N GLY A 111 -1.10 18.98 -10.95
CA GLY A 111 -1.05 17.53 -11.09
C GLY A 111 0.31 17.02 -11.58
N TYR A 112 0.43 15.71 -11.74
CA TYR A 112 1.68 15.02 -12.05
C TYR A 112 1.44 13.73 -12.81
N SER A 113 2.46 13.23 -13.50
CA SER A 113 2.52 11.87 -14.05
C SER A 113 3.60 11.06 -13.35
N ILE A 114 3.34 9.77 -13.13
CA ILE A 114 4.36 8.81 -12.74
C ILE A 114 4.78 8.10 -14.03
N ASP A 115 6.04 8.25 -14.40
CA ASP A 115 6.57 7.76 -15.66
C ASP A 115 7.31 6.42 -15.47
N GLU A 116 7.92 6.21 -14.29
CA GLU A 116 8.69 5.01 -13.98
C GLU A 116 8.46 4.52 -12.55
N VAL A 117 8.45 3.20 -12.39
CA VAL A 117 8.44 2.50 -11.10
C VAL A 117 9.69 1.63 -11.03
N TYR A 118 10.55 1.89 -10.03
CA TYR A 118 11.79 1.14 -9.82
C TYR A 118 11.75 0.38 -8.51
N TRP A 119 12.22 -0.87 -8.55
CA TRP A 119 12.28 -1.76 -7.41
C TRP A 119 13.70 -2.09 -7.01
N LYS A 120 13.95 -2.12 -5.70
CA LYS A 120 15.18 -2.69 -5.14
C LYS A 120 14.87 -3.25 -3.76
N GLU A 121 15.06 -4.55 -3.57
CA GLU A 121 14.82 -5.20 -2.27
C GLU A 121 13.43 -4.81 -1.69
N ARG A 122 13.41 -4.16 -0.52
CA ARG A 122 12.22 -3.72 0.23
C ARG A 122 11.78 -2.28 -0.08
N GLN A 123 12.23 -1.71 -1.19
CA GLN A 123 11.87 -0.35 -1.57
C GLN A 123 11.34 -0.26 -2.99
N VAL A 124 10.33 0.59 -3.13
CA VAL A 124 9.81 1.07 -4.42
C VAL A 124 10.13 2.55 -4.56
N GLN A 125 10.49 2.94 -5.78
CA GLN A 125 10.73 4.33 -6.15
C GLN A 125 9.83 4.72 -7.32
N LEU A 126 8.96 5.69 -7.09
CA LEU A 126 8.12 6.31 -8.11
C LEU A 126 8.83 7.53 -8.67
N ARG A 127 9.02 7.61 -9.98
CA ARG A 127 9.62 8.78 -10.65
C ARG A 127 8.64 9.36 -11.64
N GLY A 128 8.72 10.66 -11.85
CA GLY A 128 7.89 11.33 -12.82
C GLY A 128 8.10 12.82 -12.81
N LYS A 129 7.09 13.53 -13.29
CA LYS A 129 7.12 14.97 -13.53
C LYS A 129 5.81 15.64 -13.14
N CYS A 130 5.87 16.93 -12.85
CA CYS A 130 4.67 17.75 -12.74
C CYS A 130 4.08 17.97 -14.13
N ASN A 131 2.75 18.07 -14.17
CA ASN A 131 2.07 18.66 -15.30
C ASN A 131 2.17 20.17 -15.07
N ASP A 132 2.85 20.90 -15.96
CA ASP A 132 2.95 22.36 -15.86
C ASP A 132 1.73 23.03 -16.51
#